data_AF-C7Q1C3-F1
#
_entry.id   AF-C7Q1C3-F1
#
_cell.length_a   1.000
_cell.length_b   1.000
_cell.length_c   1.000
_cell.angle_alpha   90.00
_cell.angle_beta   90.00
_cell.angle_gamma   90.00
#
_symmetry.space_group_name_H-M   'P 1'
#
loop_
_entity.id
_entity.type
_entity.pdbx_description
1 polymer ?
#
loop_
_entity_poly.entity_id
_entity_poly.type
_entity_poly.pdbx_seq_one_letter_code
_entity_poly.pdbx_strand_id
1 'polypeptide(L)'
;MRIQPRKQILDIWRSMLAECYSGQKWSWGGRVESNAISDAEQLLCLLYPITQIETFAVHDPDKTQQDVLRALRPLGEATRIPRVLVDVALEYFEKHTDGRGEPNFAAGSYLRAMSPETPLPEDAILLQLEVVDGYSMSITLCLTLMVFANDRLEREAQPKQREKLVDLNEKASRRLTAAMVGLLRSFVVNSVGSDSDQGRAILGMLRQGDTTDAELQQGLKTRFDRLRNQLKTDVRLGVADESKPDEDQLFECGWTWGIAKDARKIVEYAADYDMSSRPGYAMARPWLYFTVSALDGIVDLTSRRIRALNILTTEQRALSEALGLRWDLTQRYWSAVARFDDEQWPLADIPWRTSDGEESDYYSLLVVSVLIQDLINRTANDADLIKAVGIIQELARRGRITSRMTEDDPAATLHYPGVRQGLVGSEEAVGSHLALYTADYSPLIIKRSLQAAQLTDNVEAREALMAVAEAAMDHLDDRRLTRDGESVELWDDLSHLPGLETYAFERPSWYLTERVVEALVATATAFEQEPPRSSRMYDHLLRLLNEADHVYNQELMRSNVDDRSTLRERLEEIGQLIKRARELRNRRTSTAIALSERALRLLDALEEADLDAGRSR
;
A
#
# COMPACT_ATOMS: atom_id res chain seq x y z
N MET A 1 2.22 10.58 18.83
CA MET A 1 3.38 9.70 19.14
C MET A 1 4.25 9.63 17.90
N ARG A 2 5.57 9.56 18.04
CA ARG A 2 6.45 9.31 16.89
C ARG A 2 6.34 7.86 16.44
N ILE A 3 6.05 7.62 15.15
CA ILE A 3 5.97 6.26 14.59
C ILE A 3 7.35 5.59 14.68
N GLN A 4 7.41 4.38 15.24
CA GLN A 4 8.62 3.60 15.45
C GLN A 4 8.46 2.20 14.82
N PRO A 5 8.54 2.08 13.48
CA PRO A 5 8.19 0.85 12.77
C PRO A 5 8.92 -0.38 13.31
N ARG A 6 10.24 -0.26 13.56
CA ARG A 6 11.03 -1.38 14.07
C ARG A 6 10.50 -1.91 15.40
N LYS A 7 10.25 -1.02 16.37
CA LYS A 7 9.79 -1.39 17.70
C LYS A 7 8.37 -1.98 17.62
N GLN A 8 7.46 -1.26 16.98
CA GLN A 8 6.04 -1.63 16.91
C GLN A 8 5.83 -2.96 16.18
N ILE A 9 6.55 -3.23 15.09
CA ILE A 9 6.48 -4.54 14.41
C ILE A 9 6.97 -5.68 15.33
N LEU A 10 8.08 -5.48 16.06
CA LEU A 10 8.57 -6.50 17.01
C LEU A 10 7.61 -6.71 18.20
N ASP A 11 6.89 -5.66 18.62
CA ASP A 11 5.84 -5.76 19.64
C ASP A 11 4.67 -6.60 19.12
N ILE A 12 4.20 -6.30 17.90
CA ILE A 12 3.13 -7.06 17.22
C ILE A 12 3.51 -8.53 17.07
N TRP A 13 4.73 -8.84 16.62
CA TRP A 13 5.17 -10.24 16.45
C TRP A 13 5.16 -11.02 17.75
N ARG A 14 5.56 -10.40 18.86
CA ARG A 14 5.56 -11.07 20.17
C ARG A 14 4.14 -11.44 20.60
N SER A 15 3.22 -10.51 20.46
CA SER A 15 1.82 -10.72 20.83
C SER A 15 1.09 -11.65 19.88
N MET A 16 1.34 -11.52 18.58
CA MET A 16 0.83 -12.44 17.58
C MET A 16 1.26 -13.87 17.86
N LEU A 17 2.53 -14.10 18.21
CA LEU A 17 3.01 -15.44 18.53
C LEU A 17 2.47 -15.97 19.87
N ALA A 18 2.20 -15.09 20.84
CA ALA A 18 1.51 -15.49 22.07
C ALA A 18 0.08 -15.96 21.77
N GLU A 19 -0.65 -15.24 20.91
CA GLU A 19 -2.03 -15.58 20.52
C GLU A 19 -2.12 -16.80 19.59
N CYS A 20 -1.29 -16.85 18.54
CA CYS A 20 -1.44 -17.80 17.44
C CYS A 20 -0.60 -19.06 17.61
N TYR A 21 0.43 -19.07 18.47
CA TYR A 21 1.39 -20.18 18.51
C TYR A 21 1.55 -20.76 19.91
N SER A 22 0.70 -21.74 20.22
CA SER A 22 0.69 -22.47 21.48
C SER A 22 0.96 -23.96 21.27
N GLY A 23 1.71 -24.58 22.19
CA GLY A 23 2.00 -26.02 22.13
C GLY A 23 2.71 -26.49 20.85
N GLN A 24 3.50 -25.60 20.21
CA GLN A 24 4.14 -25.84 18.90
C GLN A 24 3.16 -26.06 17.74
N LYS A 25 1.95 -25.51 17.84
CA LYS A 25 0.94 -25.54 16.78
C LYS A 25 0.46 -24.12 16.49
N TRP A 26 0.18 -23.88 15.22
CA TRP A 26 -0.47 -22.65 14.81
C TRP A 26 -1.98 -22.75 15.04
N SER A 27 -2.56 -21.65 15.51
CA SER A 27 -4.00 -21.50 15.75
C SER A 27 -4.52 -20.37 14.86
N TRP A 28 -5.44 -20.74 13.97
CA TRP A 28 -6.07 -19.81 13.03
C TRP A 28 -7.32 -19.15 13.64
N GLY A 29 -7.71 -18.01 13.07
CA GLY A 29 -8.87 -17.23 13.53
C GLY A 29 -8.51 -16.17 14.57
N GLY A 30 -9.51 -15.39 14.97
CA GLY A 30 -9.35 -14.28 15.92
C GLY A 30 -10.71 -13.91 16.50
N ARG A 31 -11.10 -12.63 16.39
CA ARG A 31 -12.46 -12.17 16.69
C ARG A 31 -13.53 -12.88 15.85
N VAL A 32 -13.20 -13.16 14.60
CA VAL A 32 -14.07 -13.92 13.69
C VAL A 32 -13.49 -15.32 13.47
N GLU A 33 -14.34 -16.22 13.02
CA GLU A 33 -13.91 -17.55 12.57
C GLU A 33 -12.91 -17.44 11.42
N SER A 34 -12.08 -18.47 11.29
CA SER A 34 -11.04 -18.51 10.28
C SER A 34 -11.63 -18.61 8.86
N ASN A 35 -11.08 -17.82 7.94
CA ASN A 35 -11.36 -17.86 6.52
C ASN A 35 -10.07 -17.61 5.71
N ALA A 36 -10.13 -17.75 4.38
CA ALA A 36 -8.96 -17.65 3.50
C ALA A 36 -8.27 -16.28 3.54
N ILE A 37 -9.03 -15.22 3.80
CA ILE A 37 -8.54 -13.83 3.90
C ILE A 37 -7.94 -13.59 5.28
N SER A 38 -8.67 -13.90 6.36
CA SER A 38 -8.19 -13.67 7.73
C SER A 38 -6.91 -14.43 8.05
N ASP A 39 -6.79 -15.67 7.54
CA ASP A 39 -5.59 -16.48 7.74
C ASP A 39 -4.40 -15.96 6.92
N ALA A 40 -4.66 -15.36 5.75
CA ALA A 40 -3.62 -14.67 4.97
C ALA A 40 -3.16 -13.38 5.68
N GLU A 41 -4.09 -12.62 6.25
CA GLU A 41 -3.80 -11.41 7.05
C GLU A 41 -2.92 -11.75 8.26
N GLN A 42 -3.21 -12.85 8.96
CA GLN A 42 -2.34 -13.39 10.01
C GLN A 42 -0.93 -13.62 9.48
N LEU A 43 -0.78 -14.41 8.42
CA LEU A 43 0.54 -14.73 7.86
C LEU A 43 1.32 -13.47 7.45
N LEU A 44 0.65 -12.48 6.86
CA LEU A 44 1.27 -11.25 6.40
C LEU A 44 1.74 -10.35 7.55
N CYS A 45 1.12 -10.41 8.73
CA CYS A 45 1.62 -9.71 9.91
C CYS A 45 3.09 -10.09 10.23
N LEU A 46 3.52 -11.32 9.92
CA LEU A 46 4.91 -11.79 10.04
C LEU A 46 5.69 -11.66 8.73
N LEU A 47 5.16 -12.23 7.65
CA LEU A 47 5.92 -12.44 6.42
C LEU A 47 6.13 -11.16 5.61
N TYR A 48 5.19 -10.21 5.68
CA TYR A 48 5.31 -8.97 4.92
C TYR A 48 6.49 -8.13 5.41
N PRO A 49 6.66 -7.83 6.73
CA PRO A 49 7.86 -7.13 7.17
C PRO A 49 9.16 -7.92 6.97
N ILE A 50 9.15 -9.26 7.16
CA ILE A 50 10.32 -10.12 6.94
C ILE A 50 10.86 -9.99 5.51
N THR A 51 9.95 -9.89 4.54
CA THR A 51 10.34 -9.80 3.14
C THR A 51 10.63 -8.37 2.74
N GLN A 52 9.82 -7.40 3.13
CA GLN A 52 9.95 -6.02 2.66
C GLN A 52 11.09 -5.23 3.30
N ILE A 53 11.47 -5.53 4.55
CA ILE A 53 12.48 -4.75 5.29
C ILE A 53 13.70 -5.63 5.58
N GLU A 54 14.85 -5.29 5.00
CA GLU A 54 16.08 -6.11 5.10
C GLU A 54 16.51 -6.37 6.55
N THR A 55 16.32 -5.40 7.44
CA THR A 55 16.70 -5.52 8.87
C THR A 55 15.79 -6.46 9.68
N PHE A 56 14.72 -6.98 9.08
CA PHE A 56 13.81 -7.98 9.63
C PHE A 56 13.97 -9.37 9.00
N ALA A 57 14.83 -9.50 7.99
CA ALA A 57 14.99 -10.73 7.25
C ALA A 57 15.44 -11.90 8.15
N VAL A 58 14.78 -13.05 7.98
CA VAL A 58 15.10 -14.30 8.72
C VAL A 58 15.53 -15.44 7.81
N HIS A 59 15.62 -15.23 6.49
CA HIS A 59 16.01 -16.27 5.53
C HIS A 59 17.48 -16.73 5.71
N ASP A 60 18.33 -15.87 6.29
CA ASP A 60 19.73 -16.14 6.64
C ASP A 60 19.90 -16.13 8.18
N PRO A 61 19.97 -17.31 8.82
CA PRO A 61 20.10 -17.42 10.28
C PRO A 61 21.31 -16.68 10.85
N ASP A 62 22.40 -16.56 10.09
CA ASP A 62 23.66 -15.96 10.56
C ASP A 62 23.62 -14.43 10.56
N LYS A 63 22.70 -13.83 9.78
CA LYS A 63 22.51 -12.38 9.68
C LYS A 63 21.28 -11.85 10.41
N THR A 64 20.48 -12.74 10.99
CA THR A 64 19.25 -12.34 11.69
C THR A 64 19.60 -11.53 12.95
N GLN A 65 18.99 -10.35 13.10
CA GLN A 65 19.29 -9.45 14.22
C GLN A 65 18.80 -10.02 15.57
N GLN A 66 19.49 -9.70 16.67
CA GLN A 66 19.21 -10.30 17.99
C GLN A 66 17.83 -9.95 18.56
N ASP A 67 17.33 -8.75 18.30
CA ASP A 67 16.00 -8.30 18.70
C ASP A 67 14.90 -9.01 17.90
N VAL A 68 15.13 -9.27 16.61
CA VAL A 68 14.27 -10.13 15.77
C VAL A 68 14.21 -11.55 16.32
N LEU A 69 15.37 -12.16 16.62
CA LEU A 69 15.42 -13.50 17.24
C LEU A 69 14.69 -13.53 18.59
N ARG A 70 14.78 -12.45 19.38
CA ARG A 70 14.07 -12.34 20.66
C ARG A 70 12.55 -12.29 20.47
N ALA A 71 12.07 -11.53 19.48
CA ALA A 71 10.65 -11.44 19.18
C ALA A 71 10.09 -12.78 18.66
N LEU A 72 10.85 -13.49 17.83
CA LEU A 72 10.46 -14.76 17.22
C LEU A 72 10.84 -16.00 18.05
N ARG A 73 11.34 -15.81 19.28
CA ARG A 73 11.77 -16.89 20.18
C ARG A 73 10.74 -18.02 20.36
N PRO A 74 9.41 -17.77 20.39
CA PRO A 74 8.42 -18.85 20.47
C PRO A 74 8.55 -19.88 19.32
N LEU A 75 8.95 -19.45 18.13
CA LEU A 75 9.16 -20.34 16.97
C LEU A 75 10.45 -21.17 17.09
N GLY A 76 11.37 -20.75 17.96
CA GLY A 76 12.63 -21.43 18.28
C GLY A 76 13.88 -20.61 17.98
N GLU A 77 15.01 -21.31 17.81
CA GLU A 77 16.30 -20.71 17.47
C GLU A 77 16.37 -20.23 16.01
N ALA A 78 17.41 -19.46 15.66
CA ALA A 78 17.61 -18.84 14.34
C ALA A 78 17.42 -19.81 13.16
N THR A 79 17.86 -21.07 13.28
CA THR A 79 17.74 -22.07 12.21
C THR A 79 16.36 -22.74 12.15
N ARG A 80 15.59 -22.70 13.24
CA ARG A 80 14.24 -23.28 13.33
C ARG A 80 13.18 -22.31 12.84
N ILE A 81 13.33 -21.01 13.10
CA ILE A 81 12.36 -19.97 12.73
C ILE A 81 11.92 -20.09 11.26
N PRO A 82 12.81 -20.12 10.25
CA PRO A 82 12.39 -20.20 8.85
C PRO A 82 11.62 -21.48 8.52
N ARG A 83 11.95 -22.59 9.17
CA ARG A 83 11.30 -23.89 8.93
C ARG A 83 9.88 -23.90 9.46
N VAL A 84 9.65 -23.30 10.63
CA VAL A 84 8.30 -23.16 11.18
C VAL A 84 7.45 -22.25 10.29
N LEU A 85 8.01 -21.15 9.78
CA LEU A 85 7.29 -20.28 8.84
C LEU A 85 6.88 -21.02 7.55
N VAL A 86 7.74 -21.89 7.00
CA VAL A 86 7.40 -22.76 5.86
C VAL A 86 6.28 -23.73 6.23
N ASP A 87 6.37 -24.38 7.40
CA ASP A 87 5.37 -25.35 7.84
C ASP A 87 3.98 -24.71 8.02
N VAL A 88 3.91 -23.53 8.64
CA VAL A 88 2.65 -22.79 8.81
C VAL A 88 2.11 -22.30 7.47
N ALA A 89 2.96 -21.86 6.54
CA ALA A 89 2.53 -21.46 5.21
C ALA A 89 1.99 -22.65 4.38
N LEU A 90 2.58 -23.84 4.52
CA LEU A 90 2.05 -25.05 3.90
C LEU A 90 0.70 -25.44 4.50
N GLU A 91 0.54 -25.34 5.82
CA GLU A 91 -0.74 -25.57 6.51
C GLU A 91 -1.85 -24.62 5.99
N TYR A 92 -1.52 -23.35 5.73
CA TYR A 92 -2.45 -22.41 5.09
C TYR A 92 -2.92 -22.91 3.72
N PHE A 93 -2.01 -23.35 2.86
CA PHE A 93 -2.39 -23.85 1.54
C PHE A 93 -3.21 -25.15 1.63
N GLU A 94 -2.86 -26.07 2.52
CA GLU A 94 -3.62 -27.31 2.74
C GLU A 94 -5.06 -27.01 3.18
N LYS A 95 -5.25 -25.99 4.01
CA LYS A 95 -6.56 -25.59 4.51
C LYS A 95 -7.41 -24.85 3.48
N HIS A 96 -6.80 -24.02 2.65
CA HIS A 96 -7.47 -23.12 1.70
C HIS A 96 -7.33 -23.57 0.23
N THR A 97 -7.17 -24.88 0.03
CA THR A 97 -7.18 -25.53 -1.27
C THR A 97 -8.14 -26.72 -1.21
N ASP A 98 -8.98 -26.87 -2.23
CA ASP A 98 -9.94 -27.96 -2.27
C ASP A 98 -9.30 -29.32 -2.65
N GLY A 99 -10.09 -30.39 -2.63
CA GLY A 99 -9.62 -31.74 -2.98
C GLY A 99 -9.17 -31.92 -4.44
N ARG A 100 -9.40 -30.94 -5.32
CA ARG A 100 -8.91 -30.91 -6.71
C ARG A 100 -7.63 -30.08 -6.86
N GLY A 101 -7.15 -29.46 -5.78
CA GLY A 101 -6.02 -28.55 -5.83
C GLY A 101 -6.41 -27.11 -6.20
N GLU A 102 -7.69 -26.76 -6.24
CA GLU A 102 -8.13 -25.40 -6.54
C GLU A 102 -8.08 -24.50 -5.29
N PRO A 103 -7.40 -23.35 -5.34
CA PRO A 103 -7.36 -22.42 -4.22
C PRO A 103 -8.74 -21.79 -3.95
N ASN A 104 -9.09 -21.61 -2.68
CA ASN A 104 -10.28 -20.90 -2.22
C ASN A 104 -9.95 -19.44 -1.85
N PHE A 105 -10.77 -18.49 -2.29
CA PHE A 105 -10.64 -17.06 -2.00
C PHE A 105 -11.87 -16.47 -1.26
N ALA A 106 -12.67 -17.31 -0.62
CA ALA A 106 -13.91 -16.90 0.00
C ALA A 106 -13.72 -15.97 1.21
N ALA A 107 -14.60 -14.97 1.31
CA ALA A 107 -14.64 -14.05 2.45
C ALA A 107 -15.15 -14.70 3.73
N GLY A 108 -15.96 -15.76 3.62
CA GLY A 108 -16.45 -16.56 4.75
C GLY A 108 -17.00 -15.70 5.89
N SER A 109 -16.38 -15.82 7.07
CA SER A 109 -16.77 -15.13 8.31
C SER A 109 -16.68 -13.59 8.27
N TYR A 110 -16.21 -12.98 7.19
CA TYR A 110 -16.31 -11.53 6.96
C TYR A 110 -17.65 -11.10 6.39
N LEU A 111 -18.42 -12.00 5.78
CA LEU A 111 -19.72 -11.69 5.20
C LEU A 111 -20.76 -11.43 6.28
N ARG A 112 -21.63 -10.45 6.03
CA ARG A 112 -22.77 -10.10 6.89
C ARG A 112 -24.02 -9.98 6.03
N ALA A 113 -25.19 -10.20 6.62
CA ALA A 113 -26.45 -9.89 5.96
C ALA A 113 -26.59 -8.36 5.81
N MET A 114 -27.20 -7.89 4.72
CA MET A 114 -27.47 -6.47 4.50
C MET A 114 -28.44 -5.87 5.53
N SER A 115 -29.36 -6.69 6.04
CA SER A 115 -30.32 -6.33 7.08
C SER A 115 -30.17 -7.25 8.29
N PRO A 116 -30.21 -6.75 9.55
CA PRO A 116 -30.18 -7.56 10.76
C PRO A 116 -31.30 -8.61 10.83
N GLU A 117 -32.42 -8.36 10.14
CA GLU A 117 -33.59 -9.24 10.13
C GLU A 117 -33.46 -10.42 9.15
N THR A 118 -32.47 -10.37 8.24
CA THR A 118 -32.24 -11.42 7.25
C THR A 118 -31.22 -12.41 7.80
N PRO A 119 -31.57 -13.70 8.01
CA PRO A 119 -30.60 -14.68 8.45
C PRO A 119 -29.53 -14.87 7.37
N LEU A 120 -28.28 -15.07 7.80
CA LEU A 120 -27.25 -15.54 6.90
C LEU A 120 -27.62 -16.94 6.38
N PRO A 121 -27.42 -17.23 5.07
CA PRO A 121 -27.56 -18.57 4.52
C PRO A 121 -26.73 -19.61 5.28
N GLU A 122 -27.10 -20.89 5.21
CA GLU A 122 -26.31 -21.98 5.80
C GLU A 122 -24.82 -21.90 5.38
N ASP A 123 -23.92 -22.12 6.34
CA ASP A 123 -22.48 -21.81 6.27
C ASP A 123 -21.78 -22.30 5.00
N ALA A 124 -22.18 -23.46 4.47
CA ALA A 124 -21.46 -24.14 3.39
C ALA A 124 -21.37 -23.34 2.07
N ILE A 125 -22.34 -22.49 1.76
CA ILE A 125 -22.34 -21.68 0.51
C ILE A 125 -21.66 -20.32 0.74
N LEU A 126 -21.79 -19.73 1.94
CA LEU A 126 -21.05 -18.51 2.32
C LEU A 126 -19.53 -18.72 2.31
N LEU A 127 -19.08 -19.94 2.63
CA LEU A 127 -17.68 -20.37 2.55
C LEU A 127 -17.14 -20.48 1.11
N GLN A 128 -17.95 -20.24 0.09
CA GLN A 128 -17.56 -20.31 -1.32
C GLN A 128 -17.63 -18.96 -2.04
N LEU A 129 -18.16 -17.91 -1.40
CA LEU A 129 -18.28 -16.61 -2.07
C LEU A 129 -16.95 -15.85 -2.03
N GLU A 130 -16.26 -15.89 -3.16
CA GLU A 130 -14.97 -15.26 -3.39
C GLU A 130 -15.13 -13.77 -3.70
N VAL A 131 -14.21 -12.98 -3.15
CA VAL A 131 -14.21 -11.52 -3.29
C VAL A 131 -12.85 -11.02 -3.74
N VAL A 132 -12.82 -9.83 -4.34
CA VAL A 132 -11.59 -9.19 -4.82
C VAL A 132 -10.53 -9.04 -3.73
N ASP A 133 -10.91 -8.81 -2.48
CA ASP A 133 -9.97 -8.78 -1.35
C ASP A 133 -9.20 -10.10 -1.21
N GLY A 134 -9.87 -11.24 -1.40
CA GLY A 134 -9.21 -12.55 -1.34
C GLY A 134 -8.19 -12.75 -2.46
N TYR A 135 -8.52 -12.30 -3.68
CA TYR A 135 -7.59 -12.35 -4.81
C TYR A 135 -6.41 -11.39 -4.61
N SER A 136 -6.67 -10.14 -4.23
CA SER A 136 -5.67 -9.10 -4.00
C SER A 136 -4.69 -9.51 -2.89
N MET A 137 -5.21 -9.92 -1.73
CA MET A 137 -4.42 -10.39 -0.60
C MET A 137 -3.54 -11.59 -0.97
N SER A 138 -4.06 -12.50 -1.80
CA SER A 138 -3.32 -13.67 -2.24
C SER A 138 -2.15 -13.33 -3.16
N ILE A 139 -2.22 -12.24 -3.94
CA ILE A 139 -1.07 -11.77 -4.71
C ILE A 139 0.07 -11.39 -3.77
N THR A 140 -0.19 -10.52 -2.80
CA THR A 140 0.82 -10.07 -1.83
C THR A 140 1.41 -11.24 -1.04
N LEU A 141 0.56 -12.15 -0.53
CA LEU A 141 0.99 -13.34 0.21
C LEU A 141 1.84 -14.28 -0.65
N CYS A 142 1.37 -14.63 -1.85
CA CYS A 142 2.10 -15.59 -2.69
C CYS A 142 3.44 -15.03 -3.17
N LEU A 143 3.51 -13.76 -3.57
CA LEU A 143 4.78 -13.13 -3.93
C LEU A 143 5.75 -13.11 -2.73
N THR A 144 5.26 -12.73 -1.55
CA THR A 144 6.01 -12.75 -0.30
C THR A 144 6.59 -14.14 -0.01
N LEU A 145 5.77 -15.18 -0.09
CA LEU A 145 6.18 -16.57 0.15
C LEU A 145 7.16 -17.10 -0.90
N MET A 146 6.94 -16.79 -2.18
CA MET A 146 7.84 -17.21 -3.27
C MET A 146 9.22 -16.56 -3.12
N VAL A 147 9.29 -15.27 -2.79
CA VAL A 147 10.56 -14.58 -2.49
C VAL A 147 11.26 -15.25 -1.31
N PHE A 148 10.54 -15.45 -0.20
CA PHE A 148 11.08 -16.10 0.98
C PHE A 148 11.61 -17.53 0.69
N ALA A 149 10.84 -18.32 -0.06
CA ALA A 149 11.19 -19.69 -0.42
C ALA A 149 12.44 -19.74 -1.30
N ASN A 150 12.52 -18.87 -2.31
CA ASN A 150 13.67 -18.80 -3.23
C ASN A 150 14.95 -18.37 -2.50
N ASP A 151 14.89 -17.31 -1.68
CA ASP A 151 16.04 -16.85 -0.88
C ASP A 151 16.55 -17.98 0.03
N ARG A 152 15.65 -18.79 0.58
CA ARG A 152 16.00 -19.90 1.47
C ARG A 152 16.52 -21.13 0.72
N LEU A 153 15.98 -21.44 -0.47
CA LEU A 153 16.37 -22.58 -1.31
C LEU A 153 17.84 -22.53 -1.71
N GLU A 154 18.38 -21.33 -1.98
CA GLU A 154 19.80 -21.14 -2.29
C GLU A 154 20.74 -21.59 -1.16
N ARG A 155 20.24 -21.56 0.09
CA ARG A 155 21.02 -21.75 1.32
C ARG A 155 20.67 -23.03 2.08
N GLU A 156 19.62 -23.75 1.67
CA GLU A 156 19.17 -24.97 2.36
C GLU A 156 19.90 -26.21 1.85
N ALA A 157 20.68 -26.84 2.72
CA ALA A 157 21.42 -28.06 2.43
C ALA A 157 20.61 -29.33 2.73
N GLN A 158 19.61 -29.26 3.62
CA GLN A 158 18.85 -30.44 4.04
C GLN A 158 17.80 -30.84 2.98
N PRO A 159 17.88 -32.05 2.38
CA PRO A 159 17.01 -32.44 1.26
C PRO A 159 15.51 -32.32 1.55
N LYS A 160 15.06 -32.82 2.71
CA LYS A 160 13.65 -32.76 3.13
C LYS A 160 13.12 -31.32 3.27
N GLN A 161 13.98 -30.38 3.68
CA GLN A 161 13.58 -28.98 3.80
C GLN A 161 13.55 -28.29 2.43
N ARG A 162 14.46 -28.67 1.52
CA ARG A 162 14.40 -28.23 0.12
C ARG A 162 13.10 -28.70 -0.54
N GLU A 163 12.68 -29.95 -0.33
CA GLU A 163 11.40 -30.47 -0.83
C GLU A 163 10.21 -29.64 -0.36
N LYS A 164 10.14 -29.30 0.93
CA LYS A 164 9.09 -28.41 1.47
C LYS A 164 9.10 -27.02 0.85
N LEU A 165 10.27 -26.44 0.63
CA LEU A 165 10.40 -25.12 0.00
C LEU A 165 9.97 -25.14 -1.47
N VAL A 166 10.25 -26.23 -2.20
CA VAL A 166 9.77 -26.43 -3.57
C VAL A 166 8.25 -26.57 -3.58
N ASP A 167 7.68 -27.42 -2.71
CA ASP A 167 6.22 -27.58 -2.59
C ASP A 167 5.53 -26.26 -2.22
N LEU A 168 6.10 -25.48 -1.29
CA LEU A 168 5.61 -24.15 -0.93
C LEU A 168 5.57 -23.22 -2.16
N ASN A 169 6.64 -23.21 -2.96
CA ASN A 169 6.74 -22.38 -4.16
C ASN A 169 5.72 -22.80 -5.23
N GLU A 170 5.52 -24.11 -5.43
CA GLU A 170 4.52 -24.64 -6.35
C GLU A 170 3.09 -24.27 -5.94
N LYS A 171 2.74 -24.45 -4.65
CA LYS A 171 1.42 -24.05 -4.13
C LYS A 171 1.18 -22.54 -4.21
N ALA A 172 2.19 -21.75 -3.84
CA ALA A 172 2.13 -20.29 -3.96
C ALA A 172 1.96 -19.84 -5.41
N SER A 173 2.72 -20.43 -6.34
CA SER A 173 2.61 -20.13 -7.78
C SER A 173 1.24 -20.50 -8.36
N ARG A 174 0.67 -21.65 -7.97
CA ARG A 174 -0.68 -22.05 -8.37
C ARG A 174 -1.74 -21.06 -7.85
N ARG A 175 -1.71 -20.73 -6.55
CA ARG A 175 -2.64 -19.75 -5.96
C ARG A 175 -2.49 -18.36 -6.58
N LEU A 176 -1.27 -17.92 -6.83
CA LEU A 176 -0.97 -16.65 -7.49
C LEU A 176 -1.61 -16.57 -8.88
N THR A 177 -1.52 -17.65 -9.66
CA THR A 177 -2.13 -17.71 -11.00
C THR A 177 -3.66 -17.61 -10.92
N ALA A 178 -4.29 -18.38 -10.02
CA ALA A 178 -5.73 -18.31 -9.82
C ALA A 178 -6.17 -16.91 -9.34
N ALA A 179 -5.44 -16.27 -8.43
CA ALA A 179 -5.72 -14.92 -7.96
C ALA A 179 -5.67 -13.88 -9.09
N MET A 180 -4.65 -13.95 -9.96
CA MET A 180 -4.56 -13.05 -11.12
C MET A 180 -5.73 -13.23 -12.10
N VAL A 181 -6.16 -14.48 -12.33
CA VAL A 181 -7.33 -14.79 -13.16
C VAL A 181 -8.60 -14.23 -12.53
N GLY A 182 -8.79 -14.42 -11.22
CA GLY A 182 -9.89 -13.85 -10.46
C GLY A 182 -9.97 -12.33 -10.65
N LEU A 183 -8.88 -11.61 -10.41
CA LEU A 183 -8.81 -10.16 -10.62
C LEU A 183 -9.09 -9.73 -12.07
N LEU A 184 -8.61 -10.46 -13.07
CA LEU A 184 -8.88 -10.13 -14.48
C LEU A 184 -10.37 -10.27 -14.81
N ARG A 185 -11.04 -11.28 -14.24
CA ARG A 185 -12.48 -11.54 -14.45
C ARG A 185 -13.38 -10.71 -13.52
N SER A 186 -12.81 -10.02 -12.54
CA SER A 186 -13.48 -9.02 -11.70
C SER A 186 -13.36 -7.59 -12.23
N PHE A 187 -12.50 -7.37 -13.24
CA PHE A 187 -12.38 -6.05 -13.87
C PHE A 187 -13.58 -5.79 -14.78
N VAL A 188 -14.15 -4.59 -14.68
CA VAL A 188 -15.36 -4.20 -15.38
C VAL A 188 -15.25 -2.78 -15.93
N VAL A 189 -15.93 -2.56 -17.05
CA VAL A 189 -16.19 -1.23 -17.61
C VAL A 189 -17.70 -1.06 -17.64
N ASN A 190 -18.21 -0.10 -16.88
CA ASN A 190 -19.62 0.22 -16.83
C ASN A 190 -19.89 1.40 -17.75
N SER A 191 -20.73 1.21 -18.77
CA SER A 191 -21.06 2.25 -19.75
C SER A 191 -22.50 2.69 -19.55
N VAL A 192 -22.72 4.00 -19.41
CA VAL A 192 -24.02 4.56 -19.00
C VAL A 192 -24.45 5.71 -19.90
N GLY A 193 -25.75 5.78 -20.20
CA GLY A 193 -26.36 6.93 -20.86
C GLY A 193 -26.33 8.15 -19.95
N SER A 194 -26.09 9.33 -20.50
CA SER A 194 -26.00 10.56 -19.71
C SER A 194 -27.33 11.01 -19.09
N ASP A 195 -28.45 10.52 -19.64
CA ASP A 195 -29.81 10.72 -19.18
C ASP A 195 -30.29 9.63 -18.18
N SER A 196 -29.45 8.65 -17.87
CA SER A 196 -29.73 7.67 -16.82
C SER A 196 -29.54 8.29 -15.42
N ASP A 197 -30.09 7.65 -14.38
CA ASP A 197 -29.85 8.08 -12.98
C ASP A 197 -28.36 8.05 -12.63
N GLN A 198 -27.64 7.02 -13.08
CA GLN A 198 -26.19 6.91 -12.89
C GLN A 198 -25.43 8.00 -13.65
N GLY A 199 -25.81 8.27 -14.90
CA GLY A 199 -25.21 9.33 -15.71
C GLY A 199 -25.40 10.71 -15.07
N ARG A 200 -26.60 10.99 -14.57
CA ARG A 200 -26.90 12.22 -13.80
C ARG A 200 -26.09 12.30 -12.51
N ALA A 201 -25.90 11.19 -11.79
CA ALA A 201 -25.08 11.16 -10.59
C ALA A 201 -23.60 11.49 -10.89
N ILE A 202 -23.03 10.91 -11.95
CA ILE A 202 -21.66 11.20 -12.41
C ILE A 202 -21.51 12.68 -12.79
N LEU A 203 -22.42 13.22 -13.60
CA LEU A 203 -22.38 14.63 -14.02
C LEU A 203 -22.58 15.57 -12.84
N GLY A 204 -23.49 15.23 -11.92
CA GLY A 204 -23.74 16.00 -10.71
C GLY A 204 -22.51 16.07 -9.80
N MET A 205 -21.79 14.96 -9.62
CA MET A 205 -20.56 14.91 -8.83
C MET A 205 -19.43 15.74 -9.45
N LEU A 206 -19.34 15.78 -10.78
CA LEU A 206 -18.30 16.53 -11.48
C LEU A 206 -18.60 18.02 -11.67
N ARG A 207 -19.81 18.46 -11.36
CA ARG A 207 -20.24 19.82 -11.64
C ARG A 207 -19.55 20.81 -10.72
N GLN A 208 -18.87 21.78 -11.33
CA GLN A 208 -18.23 22.90 -10.65
C GLN A 208 -18.82 24.21 -11.16
N GLY A 209 -19.09 25.16 -10.24
CA GLY A 209 -19.68 26.46 -10.56
C GLY A 209 -20.98 26.36 -11.38
N ASP A 210 -21.08 27.19 -12.41
CA ASP A 210 -22.28 27.30 -13.27
C ASP A 210 -22.24 26.37 -14.51
N THR A 211 -21.35 25.37 -14.54
CA THR A 211 -21.18 24.48 -15.70
C THR A 211 -22.44 23.67 -15.99
N THR A 212 -22.83 23.60 -17.28
CA THR A 212 -24.00 22.83 -17.73
C THR A 212 -23.66 21.36 -18.01
N ASP A 213 -24.67 20.47 -17.96
CA ASP A 213 -24.47 19.04 -18.27
C ASP A 213 -23.93 18.81 -19.69
N ALA A 214 -24.34 19.65 -20.66
CA ALA A 214 -23.86 19.55 -22.04
C ALA A 214 -22.37 19.89 -22.15
N GLU A 215 -21.90 20.90 -21.43
CA GLU A 215 -20.49 21.27 -21.37
C GLU A 215 -19.66 20.17 -20.67
N LEU A 216 -20.16 19.63 -19.55
CA LEU A 216 -19.52 18.52 -18.84
C LEU A 216 -19.41 17.28 -19.74
N GLN A 217 -20.49 16.90 -20.42
CA GLN A 217 -20.49 15.75 -21.33
C GLN A 217 -19.47 15.93 -22.46
N GLN A 218 -19.42 17.10 -23.08
CA GLN A 218 -18.45 17.38 -24.14
C GLN A 218 -17.01 17.38 -23.62
N GLY A 219 -16.77 17.97 -22.45
CA GLY A 219 -15.47 17.96 -21.79
C GLY A 219 -15.01 16.55 -21.43
N LEU A 220 -15.90 15.72 -20.89
CA LEU A 220 -15.65 14.30 -20.59
C LEU A 220 -15.35 13.51 -21.86
N LYS A 221 -16.13 13.73 -22.93
CA LYS A 221 -15.91 13.08 -24.23
C LYS A 221 -14.51 13.36 -24.75
N THR A 222 -14.08 14.63 -24.73
CA THR A 222 -12.75 15.02 -25.18
C THR A 222 -11.64 14.50 -24.26
N ARG A 223 -11.79 14.63 -22.94
CA ARG A 223 -10.78 14.23 -21.96
C ARG A 223 -10.53 12.73 -21.96
N PHE A 224 -11.58 11.93 -22.13
CA PHE A 224 -11.52 10.47 -22.04
C PHE A 224 -11.41 9.76 -23.39
N ASP A 225 -11.30 10.47 -24.51
CA ASP A 225 -11.32 9.84 -25.84
C ASP A 225 -10.18 8.83 -26.04
N ARG A 226 -8.96 9.21 -25.64
CA ARG A 226 -7.81 8.29 -25.66
C ARG A 226 -8.02 7.08 -24.77
N LEU A 227 -8.53 7.29 -23.56
CA LEU A 227 -8.74 6.21 -22.59
C LEU A 227 -9.82 5.24 -23.08
N ARG A 228 -10.92 5.76 -23.62
CA ARG A 228 -12.00 5.00 -24.26
C ARG A 228 -11.45 4.09 -25.36
N ASN A 229 -10.61 4.64 -26.24
CA ASN A 229 -10.00 3.87 -27.31
C ASN A 229 -9.11 2.74 -26.78
N GLN A 230 -8.28 3.00 -25.77
CA GLN A 230 -7.44 1.95 -25.14
C GLN A 230 -8.29 0.85 -24.47
N LEU A 231 -9.36 1.22 -23.77
CA LEU A 231 -10.31 0.25 -23.19
C LEU A 231 -10.94 -0.63 -24.28
N LYS A 232 -11.24 -0.07 -25.46
CA LYS A 232 -11.79 -0.85 -26.58
C LYS A 232 -10.80 -1.83 -27.20
N THR A 233 -9.56 -1.38 -27.45
CA THR A 233 -8.59 -2.12 -28.26
C THR A 233 -7.72 -3.08 -27.46
N ASP A 234 -7.34 -2.69 -26.24
CA ASP A 234 -6.25 -3.31 -25.49
C ASP A 234 -6.78 -4.23 -24.36
N VAL A 235 -7.98 -3.95 -23.84
CA VAL A 235 -8.65 -4.81 -22.84
C VAL A 235 -9.40 -5.94 -23.54
N ARG A 236 -8.75 -7.12 -23.59
CA ARG A 236 -9.28 -8.32 -24.30
C ARG A 236 -9.67 -9.48 -23.39
N LEU A 237 -8.88 -9.75 -22.34
CA LEU A 237 -9.11 -10.89 -21.43
C LEU A 237 -10.22 -10.62 -20.42
N GLY A 238 -11.10 -11.58 -20.17
CA GLY A 238 -12.06 -11.54 -19.04
C GLY A 238 -13.23 -10.55 -19.15
N VAL A 239 -13.20 -9.61 -20.09
CA VAL A 239 -14.22 -8.55 -20.26
C VAL A 239 -15.05 -8.82 -21.52
N ALA A 240 -16.38 -8.64 -21.44
CA ALA A 240 -17.27 -8.78 -22.58
C ALA A 240 -17.14 -7.59 -23.56
N ASP A 241 -17.12 -7.83 -24.87
CA ASP A 241 -17.01 -6.74 -25.85
C ASP A 241 -18.19 -5.74 -25.79
N GLU A 242 -19.36 -6.21 -25.36
CA GLU A 242 -20.59 -5.41 -25.19
C GLU A 242 -20.50 -4.42 -24.02
N SER A 243 -19.58 -4.62 -23.07
CA SER A 243 -19.38 -3.70 -21.94
C SER A 243 -18.51 -2.48 -22.30
N LYS A 244 -17.94 -2.46 -23.52
CA LYS A 244 -17.00 -1.42 -23.95
C LYS A 244 -17.75 -0.11 -24.29
N PRO A 245 -17.26 1.05 -23.81
CA PRO A 245 -18.01 2.30 -23.85
C PRO A 245 -18.14 2.92 -25.23
N ASP A 246 -19.36 3.20 -25.68
CA ASP A 246 -19.58 3.92 -26.94
C ASP A 246 -19.18 5.40 -26.88
N GLU A 247 -19.12 6.04 -28.05
CA GLU A 247 -18.58 7.40 -28.20
C GLU A 247 -19.40 8.44 -27.41
N ASP A 248 -20.71 8.23 -27.34
CA ASP A 248 -21.67 9.14 -26.70
C ASP A 248 -22.08 8.70 -25.29
N GLN A 249 -21.47 7.62 -24.77
CA GLN A 249 -21.72 7.13 -23.42
C GLN A 249 -20.69 7.68 -22.43
N LEU A 250 -21.16 7.93 -21.21
CA LEU A 250 -20.30 8.05 -20.04
C LEU A 250 -19.84 6.65 -19.62
N PHE A 251 -18.74 6.55 -18.90
CA PHE A 251 -18.29 5.26 -18.39
C PHE A 251 -17.49 5.40 -17.10
N GLU A 252 -17.43 4.30 -16.36
CA GLU A 252 -16.55 4.08 -15.21
C GLU A 252 -15.77 2.77 -15.44
N CYS A 253 -14.55 2.66 -14.92
CA CYS A 253 -13.80 1.41 -14.94
C CYS A 253 -13.12 1.12 -13.60
N GLY A 254 -12.93 -0.18 -13.32
CA GLY A 254 -12.36 -0.64 -12.07
C GLY A 254 -12.75 -2.09 -11.78
N TRP A 255 -12.85 -2.44 -10.51
CA TRP A 255 -13.18 -3.80 -10.07
C TRP A 255 -14.54 -3.84 -9.38
N THR A 256 -15.31 -4.88 -9.71
CA THR A 256 -16.49 -5.27 -8.92
C THR A 256 -16.09 -6.06 -7.68
N TRP A 257 -17.04 -6.48 -6.84
CA TRP A 257 -16.73 -7.17 -5.59
C TRP A 257 -16.21 -8.60 -5.76
N GLY A 258 -16.53 -9.27 -6.87
CA GLY A 258 -16.16 -10.66 -7.17
C GLY A 258 -16.02 -10.88 -8.68
N ILE A 259 -16.15 -12.11 -9.18
CA ILE A 259 -16.16 -12.34 -10.64
C ILE A 259 -17.45 -11.75 -11.22
N ALA A 260 -17.33 -10.92 -12.26
CA ALA A 260 -18.49 -10.29 -12.89
C ALA A 260 -19.41 -11.32 -13.56
N LYS A 261 -20.73 -11.14 -13.46
CA LYS A 261 -21.75 -12.06 -13.96
C LYS A 261 -21.57 -12.45 -15.44
N ASP A 262 -21.07 -11.52 -16.24
CA ASP A 262 -20.83 -11.64 -17.68
C ASP A 262 -19.33 -11.77 -18.03
N ALA A 263 -18.47 -12.03 -17.04
CA ALA A 263 -17.03 -12.16 -17.25
C ALA A 263 -16.69 -13.30 -18.21
N ARG A 264 -15.93 -12.96 -19.26
CA ARG A 264 -15.45 -13.95 -20.23
C ARG A 264 -14.50 -14.95 -19.57
N LYS A 265 -14.48 -16.16 -20.13
CA LYS A 265 -13.51 -17.20 -19.75
C LYS A 265 -12.11 -16.80 -20.23
N ILE A 266 -11.07 -17.21 -19.51
CA ILE A 266 -9.66 -16.98 -19.88
C ILE A 266 -9.01 -18.34 -20.15
N VAL A 267 -8.87 -18.71 -21.43
CA VAL A 267 -8.41 -20.07 -21.81
C VAL A 267 -6.96 -20.09 -22.30
N GLU A 268 -6.37 -18.93 -22.55
CA GLU A 268 -5.08 -18.78 -23.22
C GLU A 268 -3.89 -19.03 -22.28
N TYR A 269 -4.01 -18.64 -21.02
CA TYR A 269 -2.89 -18.63 -20.06
C TYR A 269 -3.13 -19.49 -18.81
N ALA A 270 -4.37 -19.94 -18.57
CA ALA A 270 -4.76 -20.61 -17.33
C ALA A 270 -5.90 -21.62 -17.56
N ALA A 271 -5.90 -22.33 -18.69
CA ALA A 271 -6.97 -23.26 -19.05
C ALA A 271 -7.25 -24.33 -17.99
N ASP A 272 -6.23 -24.76 -17.25
CA ASP A 272 -6.31 -25.83 -16.25
C ASP A 272 -6.85 -25.38 -14.89
N TYR A 273 -7.18 -24.09 -14.73
CA TYR A 273 -7.70 -23.51 -13.49
C TYR A 273 -9.22 -23.37 -13.56
N ASP A 274 -9.93 -23.83 -12.52
CA ASP A 274 -11.39 -23.69 -12.45
C ASP A 274 -11.80 -22.21 -12.46
N MET A 275 -10.97 -21.37 -11.83
CA MET A 275 -11.10 -19.91 -11.81
C MET A 275 -11.24 -19.28 -13.19
N SER A 276 -10.68 -19.89 -14.22
CA SER A 276 -10.74 -19.39 -15.61
C SER A 276 -12.13 -19.49 -16.23
N SER A 277 -13.00 -20.32 -15.67
CA SER A 277 -14.33 -20.60 -16.23
C SER A 277 -15.48 -20.58 -15.23
N ARG A 278 -15.19 -20.42 -13.93
CA ARG A 278 -16.15 -20.31 -12.83
C ARG A 278 -17.21 -19.24 -13.12
N PRO A 279 -18.51 -19.48 -12.84
CA PRO A 279 -19.54 -18.46 -13.02
C PRO A 279 -19.26 -17.22 -12.15
N GLY A 280 -19.55 -16.05 -12.69
CA GLY A 280 -19.57 -14.82 -11.92
C GLY A 280 -20.97 -14.52 -11.40
N TYR A 281 -21.03 -13.79 -10.29
CA TYR A 281 -22.29 -13.36 -9.66
C TYR A 281 -22.31 -11.86 -9.40
N ALA A 282 -21.15 -11.21 -9.43
CA ALA A 282 -21.05 -9.80 -9.13
C ALA A 282 -21.65 -8.98 -10.27
N MET A 283 -22.50 -8.01 -9.94
CA MET A 283 -23.02 -7.08 -10.95
C MET A 283 -21.84 -6.35 -11.63
N ALA A 284 -21.96 -6.14 -12.95
CA ALA A 284 -20.87 -5.68 -13.81
C ALA A 284 -20.66 -4.16 -13.75
N ARG A 285 -20.35 -3.62 -12.56
CA ARG A 285 -19.97 -2.21 -12.37
C ARG A 285 -18.79 -2.09 -11.41
N PRO A 286 -17.99 -1.02 -11.47
CA PRO A 286 -16.91 -0.84 -10.52
C PRO A 286 -17.43 -0.37 -9.15
N TRP A 287 -16.80 -0.86 -8.08
CA TRP A 287 -16.95 -0.35 -6.73
C TRP A 287 -15.62 0.24 -6.26
N LEU A 288 -15.66 1.43 -5.67
CA LEU A 288 -14.44 2.15 -5.27
C LEU A 288 -13.56 1.33 -4.32
N TYR A 289 -14.17 0.67 -3.32
CA TYR A 289 -13.42 -0.12 -2.33
C TYR A 289 -12.64 -1.26 -3.01
N PHE A 290 -13.33 -2.12 -3.76
CA PHE A 290 -12.69 -3.25 -4.44
C PHE A 290 -11.73 -2.79 -5.53
N THR A 291 -11.98 -1.64 -6.16
CA THR A 291 -11.05 -1.01 -7.09
C THR A 291 -9.74 -0.64 -6.40
N VAL A 292 -9.78 0.06 -5.27
CA VAL A 292 -8.57 0.40 -4.51
C VAL A 292 -7.86 -0.84 -3.97
N SER A 293 -8.62 -1.81 -3.44
CA SER A 293 -8.10 -3.11 -2.98
C SER A 293 -7.34 -3.84 -4.10
N ALA A 294 -7.90 -3.92 -5.31
CA ALA A 294 -7.22 -4.51 -6.46
C ALA A 294 -5.98 -3.72 -6.91
N LEU A 295 -6.05 -2.38 -6.89
CA LEU A 295 -4.91 -1.53 -7.25
C LEU A 295 -3.73 -1.72 -6.30
N ASP A 296 -3.99 -1.84 -5.00
CA ASP A 296 -2.97 -2.09 -3.98
C ASP A 296 -2.33 -3.49 -4.18
N GLY A 297 -3.08 -4.55 -4.48
CA GLY A 297 -2.48 -5.87 -4.74
C GLY A 297 -1.69 -5.95 -6.06
N ILE A 298 -2.17 -5.32 -7.14
CA ILE A 298 -1.49 -5.36 -8.45
C ILE A 298 -0.16 -4.60 -8.42
N VAL A 299 0.00 -3.60 -7.55
CA VAL A 299 1.27 -2.85 -7.45
C VAL A 299 2.44 -3.79 -7.10
N ASP A 300 2.19 -4.82 -6.28
CA ASP A 300 3.22 -5.78 -5.85
C ASP A 300 3.75 -6.61 -7.03
N LEU A 301 2.89 -7.03 -7.96
CA LEU A 301 3.25 -7.76 -9.19
C LEU A 301 4.22 -6.97 -10.07
N THR A 302 4.07 -5.65 -10.07
CA THR A 302 4.82 -4.75 -10.95
C THR A 302 6.04 -4.13 -10.27
N SER A 303 6.25 -4.42 -8.98
CA SER A 303 7.35 -3.86 -8.19
C SER A 303 8.72 -4.19 -8.78
N ARG A 304 9.68 -3.26 -8.63
CA ARG A 304 11.05 -3.42 -9.15
C ARG A 304 11.73 -4.69 -8.65
N ARG A 305 11.47 -5.05 -7.38
CA ARG A 305 12.03 -6.25 -6.76
C ARG A 305 11.53 -7.52 -7.43
N ILE A 306 10.22 -7.66 -7.61
CA ILE A 306 9.63 -8.87 -8.22
C ILE A 306 10.11 -9.02 -9.68
N ARG A 307 10.20 -7.91 -10.42
CA ARG A 307 10.80 -7.91 -11.77
C ARG A 307 12.27 -8.35 -11.77
N ALA A 308 13.06 -7.89 -10.80
CA ALA A 308 14.47 -8.23 -10.69
C ALA A 308 14.71 -9.70 -10.33
N LEU A 309 13.85 -10.27 -9.48
CA LEU A 309 13.95 -11.67 -9.06
C LEU A 309 13.46 -12.66 -10.12
N ASN A 310 12.71 -12.21 -11.12
CA ASN A 310 12.20 -13.02 -12.25
C ASN A 310 11.51 -14.33 -11.79
N ILE A 311 10.69 -14.23 -10.74
CA ILE A 311 10.03 -15.40 -10.10
C ILE A 311 8.75 -15.85 -10.80
N LEU A 312 8.25 -15.08 -11.76
CA LEU A 312 6.99 -15.34 -12.45
C LEU A 312 7.19 -16.26 -13.66
N THR A 313 6.29 -17.23 -13.85
CA THR A 313 6.25 -18.04 -15.08
C THR A 313 5.92 -17.19 -16.31
N THR A 314 6.01 -17.76 -17.51
CA THR A 314 5.65 -17.05 -18.75
C THR A 314 4.18 -16.66 -18.77
N GLU A 315 3.30 -17.56 -18.33
CA GLU A 315 1.86 -17.36 -18.24
C GLU A 315 1.53 -16.28 -17.21
N GLN A 316 2.16 -16.35 -16.04
CA GLN A 316 2.02 -15.34 -14.98
C GLN A 316 2.49 -13.96 -15.42
N ARG A 317 3.56 -13.86 -16.22
CA ARG A 317 4.00 -12.58 -16.80
C ARG A 317 2.96 -12.00 -17.74
N ALA A 318 2.36 -12.81 -18.61
CA ALA A 318 1.28 -12.36 -19.50
C ALA A 318 0.04 -11.89 -18.71
N LEU A 319 -0.36 -12.62 -17.66
CA LEU A 319 -1.45 -12.22 -16.76
C LEU A 319 -1.12 -10.92 -16.01
N SER A 320 0.12 -10.79 -15.50
CA SER A 320 0.61 -9.59 -14.82
C SER A 320 0.63 -8.37 -15.74
N GLU A 321 1.07 -8.51 -17.00
CA GLU A 321 1.00 -7.44 -18.00
C GLU A 321 -0.44 -7.00 -18.28
N ALA A 322 -1.37 -7.96 -18.40
CA ALA A 322 -2.79 -7.67 -18.60
C ALA A 322 -3.41 -6.94 -17.38
N LEU A 323 -3.04 -7.31 -16.16
CA LEU A 323 -3.45 -6.61 -14.93
C LEU A 323 -2.81 -5.21 -14.86
N GLY A 324 -1.53 -5.08 -15.19
CA GLY A 324 -0.81 -3.80 -15.22
C GLY A 324 -1.42 -2.79 -16.18
N LEU A 325 -1.91 -3.25 -17.34
CA LEU A 325 -2.68 -2.39 -18.26
C LEU A 325 -3.97 -1.87 -17.61
N ARG A 326 -4.77 -2.74 -16.98
CA ARG A 326 -6.02 -2.35 -16.32
C ARG A 326 -5.78 -1.41 -15.15
N TRP A 327 -4.72 -1.67 -14.40
CA TRP A 327 -4.27 -0.82 -13.30
C TRP A 327 -3.95 0.59 -13.79
N ASP A 328 -3.16 0.73 -14.86
CA ASP A 328 -2.86 2.03 -15.45
C ASP A 328 -4.12 2.74 -15.96
N LEU A 329 -4.97 2.05 -16.73
CA LEU A 329 -6.21 2.64 -17.26
C LEU A 329 -7.16 3.12 -16.13
N THR A 330 -7.27 2.35 -15.06
CA THR A 330 -8.12 2.68 -13.90
C THR A 330 -7.58 3.89 -13.13
N GLN A 331 -6.27 3.94 -12.88
CA GLN A 331 -5.66 5.10 -12.23
C GLN A 331 -5.84 6.36 -13.06
N ARG A 332 -5.62 6.27 -14.38
CA ARG A 332 -5.82 7.39 -15.31
C ARG A 332 -7.26 7.87 -15.31
N TYR A 333 -8.22 6.95 -15.27
CA TYR A 333 -9.63 7.28 -15.19
C TYR A 333 -9.93 8.08 -13.91
N TRP A 334 -9.76 7.46 -12.74
CA TRP A 334 -10.17 8.06 -11.47
C TRP A 334 -9.37 9.32 -11.12
N SER A 335 -8.07 9.36 -11.44
CA SER A 335 -7.25 10.57 -11.27
C SER A 335 -7.71 11.72 -12.17
N ALA A 336 -8.16 11.41 -13.39
CA ALA A 336 -8.68 12.42 -14.31
C ALA A 336 -10.09 12.90 -13.92
N VAL A 337 -10.94 12.03 -13.37
CA VAL A 337 -12.25 12.37 -12.80
C VAL A 337 -12.09 13.25 -11.56
N ALA A 338 -11.20 12.87 -10.64
CA ALA A 338 -10.93 13.61 -9.41
C ALA A 338 -10.45 15.05 -9.64
N ARG A 339 -9.78 15.29 -10.76
CA ARG A 339 -9.19 16.57 -11.18
C ARG A 339 -9.82 17.08 -12.47
N PHE A 340 -11.11 16.79 -12.69
CA PHE A 340 -11.75 17.08 -13.96
C PHE A 340 -11.67 18.58 -14.31
N ASP A 341 -11.89 19.44 -13.32
CA ASP A 341 -11.65 20.87 -13.38
C ASP A 341 -10.26 21.20 -12.78
N ASP A 342 -9.49 22.07 -13.46
CA ASP A 342 -8.10 22.38 -13.09
C ASP A 342 -8.01 23.35 -11.91
N GLU A 343 -9.02 24.20 -11.69
CA GLU A 343 -9.06 25.19 -10.62
C GLU A 343 -9.68 24.57 -9.35
N GLN A 344 -10.87 24.00 -9.46
CA GLN A 344 -11.66 23.42 -8.37
C GLN A 344 -11.85 21.93 -8.58
N TRP A 345 -10.99 21.12 -7.97
CA TRP A 345 -11.08 19.67 -8.11
C TRP A 345 -12.41 19.14 -7.55
N PRO A 346 -13.20 18.36 -8.31
CA PRO A 346 -14.39 17.70 -7.76
C PRO A 346 -14.09 16.87 -6.50
N LEU A 347 -12.86 16.35 -6.38
CA LEU A 347 -12.42 15.63 -5.18
C LEU A 347 -12.39 16.49 -3.91
N ALA A 348 -12.29 17.82 -4.03
CA ALA A 348 -12.33 18.73 -2.89
C ALA A 348 -13.75 18.90 -2.31
N ASP A 349 -14.78 18.54 -3.07
CA ASP A 349 -16.17 18.56 -2.60
C ASP A 349 -16.49 17.27 -1.82
N ILE A 350 -16.09 17.25 -0.55
CA ILE A 350 -16.26 16.10 0.36
C ILE A 350 -17.64 16.16 1.04
N PRO A 351 -18.45 15.07 1.01
CA PRO A 351 -18.10 13.71 0.63
C PRO A 351 -18.25 13.38 -0.86
N TRP A 352 -17.45 12.43 -1.34
CA TRP A 352 -17.58 11.89 -2.68
C TRP A 352 -18.86 11.07 -2.81
N ARG A 353 -19.57 11.32 -3.91
CA ARG A 353 -20.79 10.60 -4.30
C ARG A 353 -20.49 9.59 -5.39
N THR A 354 -20.83 8.32 -5.17
CA THR A 354 -20.70 7.26 -6.17
C THR A 354 -21.85 7.32 -7.20
N SER A 355 -21.70 6.62 -8.32
CA SER A 355 -22.69 6.61 -9.42
C SER A 355 -24.06 6.02 -9.05
N ASP A 356 -24.17 5.26 -7.97
CA ASP A 356 -25.43 4.80 -7.36
C ASP A 356 -26.00 5.76 -6.31
N GLY A 357 -25.33 6.87 -6.06
CA GLY A 357 -25.82 7.95 -5.23
C GLY A 357 -25.47 7.86 -3.76
N GLU A 358 -24.70 6.84 -3.33
CA GLU A 358 -24.17 6.74 -1.97
C GLU A 358 -23.05 7.79 -1.75
N GLU A 359 -23.00 8.36 -0.55
CA GLU A 359 -22.06 9.42 -0.18
C GLU A 359 -21.29 9.03 1.08
N SER A 360 -19.97 9.16 1.05
CA SER A 360 -19.14 8.91 2.22
C SER A 360 -17.78 9.60 2.14
N ASP A 361 -17.29 10.10 3.27
CA ASP A 361 -15.90 10.57 3.41
C ASP A 361 -14.90 9.44 3.13
N TYR A 362 -15.29 8.17 3.33
CA TYR A 362 -14.46 7.02 2.94
C TYR A 362 -14.30 6.93 1.42
N TYR A 363 -15.35 7.21 0.65
CA TYR A 363 -15.25 7.23 -0.81
C TYR A 363 -14.33 8.34 -1.30
N SER A 364 -14.37 9.52 -0.68
CA SER A 364 -13.37 10.58 -0.94
C SER A 364 -11.95 10.09 -0.66
N LEU A 365 -11.72 9.39 0.46
CA LEU A 365 -10.41 8.82 0.79
C LEU A 365 -9.95 7.75 -0.21
N LEU A 366 -10.86 6.92 -0.72
CA LEU A 366 -10.55 5.96 -1.77
C LEU A 366 -10.18 6.65 -3.10
N VAL A 367 -10.86 7.72 -3.48
CA VAL A 367 -10.49 8.48 -4.70
C VAL A 367 -9.16 9.20 -4.51
N VAL A 368 -8.90 9.79 -3.33
CA VAL A 368 -7.57 10.33 -2.95
C VAL A 368 -6.51 9.25 -3.07
N SER A 369 -6.80 8.01 -2.65
CA SER A 369 -5.87 6.89 -2.75
C SER A 369 -5.41 6.64 -4.18
N VAL A 370 -6.36 6.61 -5.13
CA VAL A 370 -6.05 6.43 -6.55
C VAL A 370 -5.29 7.64 -7.12
N LEU A 371 -5.68 8.86 -6.73
CA LEU A 371 -5.00 10.07 -7.13
C LEU A 371 -3.53 10.07 -6.69
N ILE A 372 -3.25 9.81 -5.42
CA ILE A 372 -1.87 9.78 -4.89
C ILE A 372 -1.03 8.74 -5.63
N GLN A 373 -1.58 7.55 -5.93
CA GLN A 373 -0.86 6.54 -6.72
C GLN A 373 -0.52 7.03 -8.13
N ASP A 374 -1.46 7.69 -8.83
CA ASP A 374 -1.18 8.29 -10.14
C ASP A 374 -0.12 9.40 -10.05
N LEU A 375 -0.15 10.22 -8.99
CA LEU A 375 0.86 11.26 -8.72
C LEU A 375 2.23 10.69 -8.31
N ILE A 376 2.32 9.46 -7.81
CA ILE A 376 3.61 8.77 -7.62
C ILE A 376 4.19 8.35 -8.98
N ASN A 377 3.33 7.85 -9.88
CA ASN A 377 3.77 7.33 -11.17
C ASN A 377 4.11 8.43 -12.17
N ARG A 378 3.42 9.58 -12.07
CA ARG A 378 3.69 10.78 -12.88
C ARG A 378 4.56 11.71 -12.07
N THR A 379 5.54 12.38 -12.67
CA THR A 379 6.27 13.47 -11.98
C THR A 379 5.32 14.67 -11.78
N ALA A 380 4.52 14.64 -10.71
CA ALA A 380 3.53 15.65 -10.39
C ALA A 380 4.16 17.04 -10.17
N ASN A 381 3.37 18.09 -10.38
CA ASN A 381 3.78 19.45 -10.00
C ASN A 381 3.45 19.72 -8.53
N ASP A 382 4.15 20.68 -7.90
CA ASP A 382 3.93 21.01 -6.48
C ASP A 382 2.51 21.54 -6.19
N ALA A 383 1.84 22.15 -7.17
CA ALA A 383 0.50 22.71 -6.98
C ALA A 383 -0.56 21.62 -6.76
N ASP A 384 -0.49 20.54 -7.54
CA ASP A 384 -1.34 19.36 -7.39
C ASP A 384 -1.14 18.72 -6.01
N LEU A 385 0.11 18.64 -5.54
CA LEU A 385 0.43 18.07 -4.23
C LEU A 385 -0.12 18.93 -3.08
N ILE A 386 -0.03 20.26 -3.18
CA ILE A 386 -0.61 21.16 -2.16
C ILE A 386 -2.13 20.98 -2.05
N LYS A 387 -2.84 20.85 -3.17
CA LYS A 387 -4.29 20.57 -3.15
C LYS A 387 -4.59 19.22 -2.50
N ALA A 388 -3.83 18.18 -2.86
CA ALA A 388 -4.00 16.85 -2.27
C ALA A 388 -3.75 16.85 -0.74
N VAL A 389 -2.76 17.61 -0.25
CA VAL A 389 -2.50 17.79 1.18
C VAL A 389 -3.72 18.36 1.90
N GLY A 390 -4.32 19.43 1.35
CA GLY A 390 -5.50 20.05 1.94
C GLY A 390 -6.68 19.08 2.05
N ILE A 391 -6.90 18.25 1.02
CA ILE A 391 -7.95 17.23 1.01
C ILE A 391 -7.68 16.16 2.08
N ILE A 392 -6.44 15.66 2.20
CA ILE A 392 -6.08 14.66 3.22
C ILE A 392 -6.27 15.22 4.64
N GLN A 393 -5.88 16.47 4.88
CA GLN A 393 -6.07 17.12 6.19
C GLN A 393 -7.55 17.27 6.53
N GLU A 394 -8.38 17.65 5.56
CA GLU A 394 -9.82 17.79 5.75
C GLU A 394 -10.47 16.43 6.02
N LEU A 395 -10.08 15.37 5.30
CA LEU A 395 -10.53 14.01 5.57
C LEU A 395 -10.13 13.54 6.98
N ALA A 396 -8.87 13.75 7.38
CA ALA A 396 -8.43 13.42 8.74
C ALA A 396 -9.21 14.19 9.82
N ARG A 397 -9.57 15.45 9.55
CA ARG A 397 -10.38 16.26 10.46
C ARG A 397 -11.81 15.72 10.57
N ARG A 398 -12.46 15.46 9.43
CA ARG A 398 -13.85 14.97 9.35
C ARG A 398 -13.99 13.55 9.90
N GLY A 399 -12.99 12.70 9.67
CA GLY A 399 -12.87 11.37 10.26
C GLY A 399 -12.46 11.34 11.74
N ARG A 400 -12.38 12.50 12.42
CA ARG A 400 -12.00 12.60 13.86
C ARG A 400 -10.65 12.00 14.23
N ILE A 401 -9.71 12.04 13.29
CA ILE A 401 -8.31 11.67 13.54
C ILE A 401 -7.55 12.87 14.15
N THR A 402 -7.72 14.06 13.57
CA THR A 402 -7.08 15.31 14.05
C THR A 402 -8.02 16.19 14.88
N SER A 403 -9.22 15.69 15.19
CA SER A 403 -10.19 16.36 16.04
C SER A 403 -10.90 15.36 16.95
N ARG A 404 -11.43 15.83 18.08
CA ARG A 404 -12.05 14.97 19.09
C ARG A 404 -13.37 14.37 18.58
N MET A 405 -13.54 13.06 18.79
CA MET A 405 -14.82 12.34 18.58
C MET A 405 -15.77 12.52 19.77
N THR A 406 -17.07 12.55 19.50
CA THR A 406 -18.16 12.58 20.51
C THR A 406 -19.02 11.32 20.44
N GLU A 407 -19.85 11.06 21.47
CA GLU A 407 -20.64 9.83 21.63
C GLU A 407 -21.55 9.50 20.43
N ASP A 408 -22.25 10.50 19.88
CA ASP A 408 -23.14 10.34 18.71
C ASP A 408 -22.51 10.85 17.41
N ASP A 409 -21.18 10.89 17.30
CA ASP A 409 -20.53 11.41 16.10
C ASP A 409 -20.74 10.49 14.89
N PRO A 410 -21.31 10.97 13.76
CA PRO A 410 -21.49 10.16 12.55
C PRO A 410 -20.18 9.56 12.03
N ALA A 411 -19.04 10.23 12.25
CA ALA A 411 -17.73 9.76 11.83
C ALA A 411 -17.28 8.49 12.57
N ALA A 412 -17.89 8.13 13.70
CA ALA A 412 -17.60 6.87 14.40
C ALA A 412 -17.79 5.65 13.48
N THR A 413 -18.77 5.71 12.58
CA THR A 413 -19.07 4.64 11.61
C THR A 413 -17.93 4.38 10.63
N LEU A 414 -17.05 5.35 10.37
CA LEU A 414 -15.84 5.17 9.55
C LEU A 414 -14.82 4.25 10.22
N HIS A 415 -14.86 4.14 11.55
CA HIS A 415 -13.92 3.37 12.36
C HIS A 415 -14.49 2.03 12.82
N TYR A 416 -15.77 2.00 13.20
CA TYR A 416 -16.49 0.78 13.53
C TYR A 416 -18.02 0.97 13.38
N PRO A 417 -18.76 0.04 12.76
CA PRO A 417 -18.27 -1.20 12.14
C PRO A 417 -17.48 -0.97 10.84
N GLY A 418 -17.36 0.27 10.37
CA GLY A 418 -16.79 0.62 9.08
C GLY A 418 -17.86 0.88 8.03
N VAL A 419 -17.43 1.24 6.82
CA VAL A 419 -18.33 1.51 5.70
C VAL A 419 -18.81 0.19 5.10
N ARG A 420 -20.13 0.09 4.91
CA ARG A 420 -20.79 -1.10 4.35
C ARG A 420 -20.63 -1.15 2.83
N GLN A 421 -20.11 -2.26 2.32
CA GLN A 421 -19.98 -2.57 0.90
C GLN A 421 -21.01 -3.63 0.53
N GLY A 422 -22.07 -3.24 -0.18
CA GLY A 422 -23.11 -4.16 -0.63
C GLY A 422 -22.63 -5.06 -1.78
N LEU A 423 -22.82 -6.38 -1.64
CA LEU A 423 -22.40 -7.38 -2.63
C LEU A 423 -23.55 -7.66 -3.61
N VAL A 424 -23.94 -6.64 -4.39
CA VAL A 424 -25.10 -6.75 -5.31
C VAL A 424 -24.90 -7.89 -6.30
N GLY A 425 -25.87 -8.79 -6.39
CA GLY A 425 -25.81 -10.04 -7.15
C GLY A 425 -25.53 -11.28 -6.29
N SER A 426 -25.17 -11.11 -5.01
CA SER A 426 -24.98 -12.25 -4.10
C SER A 426 -26.24 -13.07 -3.90
N GLU A 427 -27.42 -12.47 -4.06
CA GLU A 427 -28.71 -13.14 -3.99
C GLU A 427 -28.87 -14.24 -5.04
N GLU A 428 -28.23 -14.12 -6.20
CA GLU A 428 -28.23 -15.16 -7.24
C GLU A 428 -27.36 -16.36 -6.86
N ALA A 429 -26.33 -16.13 -6.04
CA ALA A 429 -25.42 -17.17 -5.58
C ALA A 429 -25.95 -17.89 -4.33
N VAL A 430 -26.45 -17.13 -3.35
CA VAL A 430 -26.74 -17.64 -2.00
C VAL A 430 -28.15 -17.33 -1.49
N GLY A 431 -29.01 -16.72 -2.32
CA GLY A 431 -30.39 -16.39 -1.95
C GLY A 431 -30.52 -15.24 -0.94
N SER A 432 -29.45 -14.51 -0.65
CA SER A 432 -29.44 -13.37 0.28
C SER A 432 -28.52 -12.25 -0.20
N HIS A 433 -28.92 -11.01 0.08
CA HIS A 433 -28.09 -9.83 -0.19
C HIS A 433 -27.08 -9.65 0.96
N LEU A 434 -25.80 -9.82 0.63
CA LEU A 434 -24.70 -9.79 1.58
C LEU A 434 -23.96 -8.46 1.54
N ALA A 435 -23.16 -8.22 2.59
CA ALA A 435 -22.31 -7.06 2.73
C ALA A 435 -20.94 -7.44 3.32
N LEU A 436 -19.95 -6.61 3.02
CA LEU A 436 -18.69 -6.50 3.77
C LEU A 436 -18.67 -5.17 4.52
N TYR A 437 -17.98 -5.14 5.66
CA TYR A 437 -17.76 -3.90 6.42
C TYR A 437 -16.28 -3.57 6.42
N THR A 438 -15.96 -2.32 6.09
CA THR A 438 -14.59 -1.86 5.81
C THR A 438 -14.20 -0.77 6.78
N ALA A 439 -13.36 -1.13 7.75
CA ALA A 439 -13.03 -0.33 8.94
C ALA A 439 -11.56 0.15 8.93
N ASP A 440 -11.01 0.38 7.74
CA ASP A 440 -9.60 0.72 7.52
C ASP A 440 -9.36 2.21 7.22
N TYR A 441 -10.30 3.09 7.58
CA TYR A 441 -10.18 4.54 7.36
C TYR A 441 -8.87 5.11 7.92
N SER A 442 -8.54 4.81 9.19
CA SER A 442 -7.34 5.35 9.85
C SER A 442 -6.04 4.77 9.28
N PRO A 443 -5.88 3.45 9.09
CA PRO A 443 -4.71 2.90 8.40
C PRO A 443 -4.52 3.47 6.99
N LEU A 444 -5.62 3.66 6.25
CA LEU A 444 -5.56 4.21 4.90
C LEU A 444 -5.11 5.68 4.90
N ILE A 445 -5.56 6.50 5.86
CA ILE A 445 -5.05 7.87 6.06
C ILE A 445 -3.53 7.87 6.30
N ILE A 446 -3.00 6.97 7.14
CA ILE A 446 -1.55 6.85 7.38
C ILE A 446 -0.83 6.56 6.06
N LYS A 447 -1.26 5.51 5.35
CA LYS A 447 -0.65 5.04 4.11
C LYS A 447 -0.61 6.15 3.06
N ARG A 448 -1.73 6.85 2.83
CA ARG A 448 -1.82 7.91 1.81
C ARG A 448 -1.07 9.18 2.22
N SER A 449 -1.06 9.54 3.51
CA SER A 449 -0.30 10.69 4.00
C SER A 449 1.20 10.48 3.81
N LEU A 450 1.71 9.29 4.16
CA LEU A 450 3.13 8.94 3.98
C LEU A 450 3.53 8.85 2.52
N GLN A 451 2.67 8.28 1.67
CA GLN A 451 2.88 8.23 0.22
C GLN A 451 2.93 9.64 -0.39
N ALA A 452 2.01 10.53 -0.03
CA ALA A 452 2.02 11.93 -0.48
C ALA A 452 3.25 12.69 0.04
N ALA A 453 3.71 12.41 1.26
CA ALA A 453 4.87 13.04 1.88
C ALA A 453 6.20 12.68 1.18
N GLN A 454 6.22 11.58 0.42
CA GLN A 454 7.37 11.19 -0.42
C GLN A 454 7.42 11.97 -1.74
N LEU A 455 6.31 12.59 -2.18
CA LEU A 455 6.22 13.26 -3.48
C LEU A 455 6.59 14.73 -3.43
N THR A 456 6.41 15.38 -2.29
CA THR A 456 6.56 16.82 -2.19
C THR A 456 7.96 17.23 -1.74
N ASP A 457 8.57 18.17 -2.48
CA ASP A 457 9.79 18.87 -2.05
C ASP A 457 9.48 20.06 -1.12
N ASN A 458 8.19 20.35 -0.87
CA ASN A 458 7.73 21.38 0.04
C ASN A 458 7.77 20.87 1.50
N VAL A 459 8.57 21.52 2.33
CA VAL A 459 8.83 21.09 3.71
C VAL A 459 7.56 21.22 4.57
N GLU A 460 6.81 22.31 4.40
CA GLU A 460 5.58 22.57 5.15
C GLU A 460 4.48 21.56 4.81
N ALA A 461 4.30 21.23 3.53
CA ALA A 461 3.36 20.21 3.08
C ALA A 461 3.75 18.82 3.62
N ARG A 462 5.06 18.50 3.59
CA ARG A 462 5.58 17.25 4.15
C ARG A 462 5.35 17.16 5.66
N GLU A 463 5.64 18.22 6.41
CA GLU A 463 5.41 18.29 7.85
C GLU A 463 3.92 18.11 8.19
N ALA A 464 3.03 18.77 7.44
CA ALA A 464 1.59 18.63 7.59
C ALA A 464 1.11 17.18 7.39
N LEU A 465 1.59 16.52 6.33
CA LEU A 465 1.25 15.11 6.05
C LEU A 465 1.81 14.15 7.10
N MET A 466 3.04 14.38 7.57
CA MET A 466 3.63 13.60 8.66
C MET A 466 2.83 13.76 9.96
N ALA A 467 2.37 14.98 10.28
CA ALA A 467 1.53 15.21 11.45
C ALA A 467 0.18 14.49 11.37
N VAL A 468 -0.44 14.44 10.17
CA VAL A 468 -1.66 13.65 9.96
C VAL A 468 -1.40 12.15 10.15
N ALA A 469 -0.29 11.63 9.62
CA ALA A 469 0.08 10.23 9.80
C ALA A 469 0.33 9.87 11.27
N GLU A 470 1.02 10.75 12.02
CA GLU A 470 1.26 10.56 13.45
C GLU A 470 -0.04 10.61 14.27
N ALA A 471 -0.97 11.53 13.96
CA ALA A 471 -2.28 11.60 14.61
C ALA A 471 -3.14 10.36 14.31
N ALA A 472 -3.10 9.85 13.08
CA ALA A 472 -3.79 8.61 12.73
C ALA A 472 -3.19 7.39 13.43
N MET A 473 -1.86 7.36 13.63
CA MET A 473 -1.21 6.32 14.42
C MET A 473 -1.61 6.42 15.90
N ASP A 474 -1.69 7.62 16.48
CA ASP A 474 -2.18 7.82 17.86
C ASP A 474 -3.60 7.28 18.02
N HIS A 475 -4.47 7.59 17.07
CA HIS A 475 -5.85 7.08 17.05
C HIS A 475 -5.92 5.55 16.98
N LEU A 476 -4.99 4.90 16.26
CA LEU A 476 -4.90 3.44 16.23
C LEU A 476 -4.28 2.87 17.51
N ASP A 477 -3.30 3.55 18.09
CA ASP A 477 -2.67 3.12 19.34
C ASP A 477 -3.64 3.13 20.51
N ASP A 478 -4.57 4.09 20.54
CA ASP A 478 -5.68 4.12 21.51
C ASP A 478 -6.63 2.92 21.35
N ARG A 479 -6.63 2.26 20.18
CA ARG A 479 -7.45 1.07 19.88
C ARG A 479 -6.70 -0.24 20.06
N ARG A 480 -5.57 -0.24 20.77
CA ARG A 480 -4.83 -1.47 21.06
C ARG A 480 -5.49 -2.22 22.21
N LEU A 481 -5.50 -3.54 22.12
CA LEU A 481 -5.92 -4.40 23.23
C LEU A 481 -4.93 -4.22 24.37
N THR A 482 -5.39 -3.60 25.47
CA THR A 482 -4.57 -3.33 26.66
C THR A 482 -4.90 -4.24 27.85
N ARG A 483 -5.98 -5.04 27.75
CA ARG A 483 -6.45 -5.95 28.81
C ARG A 483 -5.55 -7.19 28.92
N ASP A 484 -5.26 -7.62 30.15
CA ASP A 484 -4.43 -8.79 30.46
C ASP A 484 -4.78 -10.00 29.58
N GLY A 485 -3.80 -10.57 28.87
CA GLY A 485 -4.02 -11.70 27.96
C GLY A 485 -2.89 -11.94 26.96
N GLU A 486 -3.08 -12.90 26.06
CA GLU A 486 -2.12 -13.24 25.00
C GLU A 486 -2.21 -12.28 23.79
N SER A 487 -3.34 -11.57 23.63
CA SER A 487 -3.59 -10.64 22.52
C SER A 487 -3.20 -9.17 22.79
N VAL A 488 -2.56 -8.86 23.93
CA VAL A 488 -2.14 -7.50 24.30
C VAL A 488 -1.28 -6.91 23.18
N GLU A 489 -1.34 -5.60 22.91
CA GLU A 489 -0.59 -4.92 21.83
C GLU A 489 -1.10 -5.17 20.38
N LEU A 490 -2.09 -6.06 20.18
CA LEU A 490 -2.80 -6.25 18.90
C LEU A 490 -4.08 -5.40 18.83
N TRP A 491 -4.76 -5.41 17.69
CA TRP A 491 -6.01 -4.66 17.47
C TRP A 491 -7.20 -5.61 17.48
N ASP A 492 -8.40 -5.21 17.88
CA ASP A 492 -8.94 -3.84 17.93
C ASP A 492 -9.79 -3.62 19.19
N ASP A 493 -9.35 -2.79 20.14
CA ASP A 493 -10.16 -2.39 21.31
C ASP A 493 -10.98 -1.14 20.98
N LEU A 494 -12.30 -1.29 20.96
CA LEU A 494 -13.22 -0.18 20.70
C LEU A 494 -13.60 0.60 21.96
N SER A 495 -13.23 0.12 23.15
CA SER A 495 -13.71 0.71 24.39
C SER A 495 -13.17 2.11 24.68
N HIS A 496 -12.16 2.54 23.90
CA HIS A 496 -11.61 3.89 23.92
C HIS A 496 -12.35 4.87 22.99
N LEU A 497 -13.23 4.36 22.10
CA LEU A 497 -14.04 5.19 21.22
C LEU A 497 -15.36 5.57 21.94
N PRO A 498 -15.67 6.88 22.04
CA PRO A 498 -16.94 7.35 22.62
C PRO A 498 -18.16 6.65 22.01
N GLY A 499 -19.06 6.17 22.87
CA GLY A 499 -20.29 5.48 22.47
C GLY A 499 -20.12 3.99 22.14
N LEU A 500 -18.89 3.47 22.17
CA LEU A 500 -18.58 2.07 21.90
C LEU A 500 -17.93 1.35 23.10
N GLU A 501 -18.01 1.93 24.29
CA GLU A 501 -17.38 1.43 25.52
C GLU A 501 -17.82 -0.01 25.88
N THR A 502 -19.03 -0.38 25.48
CA THR A 502 -19.61 -1.70 25.72
C THR A 502 -19.12 -2.77 24.75
N TYR A 503 -18.51 -2.40 23.62
CA TYR A 503 -17.99 -3.33 22.62
C TYR A 503 -16.56 -3.74 22.96
N ALA A 504 -16.42 -4.58 23.99
CA ALA A 504 -15.15 -5.20 24.35
C ALA A 504 -14.95 -6.51 23.60
N PHE A 505 -13.82 -6.65 22.92
CA PHE A 505 -13.41 -7.90 22.27
C PHE A 505 -12.21 -8.49 22.98
N GLU A 506 -12.25 -9.80 23.22
CA GLU A 506 -11.13 -10.52 23.85
C GLU A 506 -10.06 -10.93 22.84
N ARG A 507 -10.44 -11.08 21.56
CA ARG A 507 -9.58 -11.58 20.48
C ARG A 507 -9.30 -10.52 19.43
N PRO A 508 -8.14 -10.62 18.74
CA PRO A 508 -7.74 -9.61 17.77
C PRO A 508 -8.54 -9.67 16.46
N SER A 509 -8.66 -8.51 15.83
CA SER A 509 -9.04 -8.32 14.44
C SER A 509 -7.79 -8.42 13.56
N TRP A 510 -7.67 -9.51 12.81
CA TRP A 510 -6.56 -9.69 11.87
C TRP A 510 -6.62 -8.71 10.70
N TYR A 511 -7.82 -8.34 10.27
CA TYR A 511 -8.04 -7.27 9.30
C TYR A 511 -7.38 -5.96 9.74
N LEU A 512 -7.66 -5.48 10.97
CA LEU A 512 -7.08 -4.20 11.41
C LEU A 512 -5.58 -4.33 11.74
N THR A 513 -5.19 -5.45 12.37
CA THR A 513 -3.79 -5.70 12.72
C THR A 513 -2.90 -5.74 11.48
N GLU A 514 -3.33 -6.40 10.41
CA GLU A 514 -2.61 -6.45 9.15
C GLU A 514 -2.48 -5.08 8.49
N ARG A 515 -3.55 -4.28 8.45
CA ARG A 515 -3.49 -2.90 7.92
C ARG A 515 -2.54 -1.99 8.71
N VAL A 516 -2.45 -2.17 10.03
CA VAL A 516 -1.45 -1.48 10.85
C VAL A 516 -0.04 -1.92 10.47
N VAL A 517 0.20 -3.23 10.32
CA VAL A 517 1.50 -3.74 9.86
C VAL A 517 1.86 -3.18 8.48
N GLU A 518 0.92 -3.15 7.55
CA GLU A 518 1.12 -2.57 6.21
C GLU A 518 1.52 -1.08 6.30
N ALA A 519 0.82 -0.31 7.13
CA ALA A 519 1.14 1.10 7.37
C ALA A 519 2.54 1.29 8.00
N LEU A 520 2.95 0.41 8.93
CA LEU A 520 4.29 0.43 9.51
C LEU A 520 5.38 0.07 8.50
N VAL A 521 5.13 -0.89 7.60
CA VAL A 521 6.05 -1.24 6.50
C VAL A 521 6.16 -0.08 5.51
N ALA A 522 5.05 0.56 5.15
CA ALA A 522 5.06 1.75 4.32
C ALA A 522 5.86 2.90 4.99
N THR A 523 5.71 3.07 6.31
CA THR A 523 6.49 4.04 7.10
C THR A 523 7.98 3.71 7.09
N ALA A 524 8.36 2.45 7.31
CA ALA A 524 9.76 2.02 7.28
C ALA A 524 10.39 2.31 5.92
N THR A 525 9.67 1.98 4.83
CA THR A 525 10.10 2.28 3.45
C THR A 525 10.25 3.79 3.23
N ALA A 526 9.33 4.60 3.75
CA ALA A 526 9.41 6.06 3.68
C ALA A 526 10.64 6.62 4.41
N PHE A 527 11.02 6.03 5.54
CA PHE A 527 12.17 6.46 6.34
C PHE A 527 13.51 6.00 5.79
N GLU A 528 13.53 4.91 5.00
CA GLU A 528 14.73 4.47 4.27
C GLU A 528 15.04 5.38 3.08
N GLN A 529 14.04 6.06 2.52
CA GLN A 529 14.25 7.02 1.45
C GLN A 529 15.03 8.24 1.94
N GLU A 530 15.92 8.74 1.08
CA GLU A 530 16.68 9.96 1.37
C GLU A 530 15.72 11.17 1.42
N PRO A 531 15.99 12.17 2.29
CA PRO A 531 15.15 13.35 2.38
C PRO A 531 14.98 14.03 1.00
N PRO A 532 13.78 14.60 0.72
CA PRO A 532 13.51 15.32 -0.52
C PRO A 532 14.47 16.49 -0.70
N ARG A 533 14.69 16.87 -1.96
CA ARG A 533 15.70 17.86 -2.31
C ARG A 533 15.08 19.24 -2.25
N SER A 534 15.59 20.10 -1.38
CA SER A 534 15.29 21.53 -1.51
C SER A 534 16.14 22.14 -2.63
N SER A 535 15.51 22.53 -3.73
CA SER A 535 16.17 23.23 -4.86
C SER A 535 16.94 24.47 -4.40
N ARG A 536 16.37 25.25 -3.47
CA ARG A 536 17.03 26.43 -2.90
C ARG A 536 18.31 26.08 -2.14
N MET A 537 18.27 25.02 -1.33
CA MET A 537 19.46 24.55 -0.61
C MET A 537 20.50 23.95 -1.55
N TYR A 538 20.07 23.29 -2.62
CA TYR A 538 20.96 22.75 -3.62
C TYR A 538 21.72 23.86 -4.35
N ASP A 539 21.03 24.93 -4.78
CA ASP A 539 21.66 26.09 -5.40
C ASP A 539 22.68 26.75 -4.45
N HIS A 540 22.34 26.87 -3.16
CA HIS A 540 23.25 27.37 -2.16
C HIS A 540 24.48 26.47 -1.98
N LEU A 541 24.28 25.15 -1.87
CA LEU A 541 25.35 24.16 -1.79
C LEU A 541 26.31 24.26 -2.99
N LEU A 542 25.79 24.42 -4.21
CA LEU A 542 26.63 24.57 -5.40
C LEU A 542 27.51 25.81 -5.34
N ARG A 543 27.00 26.92 -4.79
CA ARG A 543 27.81 28.14 -4.57
C ARG A 543 28.94 27.87 -3.59
N LEU A 544 28.64 27.26 -2.43
CA LEU A 544 29.65 26.92 -1.42
C LEU A 544 30.71 25.95 -1.94
N LEU A 545 30.30 24.92 -2.68
CA LEU A 545 31.24 23.95 -3.26
C LEU A 545 32.15 24.59 -4.30
N ASN A 546 31.61 25.43 -5.19
CA ASN A 546 32.41 26.12 -6.21
C ASN A 546 33.43 27.06 -5.57
N GLU A 547 33.05 27.77 -4.52
CA GLU A 547 33.97 28.63 -3.77
C GLU A 547 35.05 27.80 -3.06
N ALA A 548 34.64 26.76 -2.31
CA ALA A 548 35.57 25.88 -1.61
C ALA A 548 36.57 25.22 -2.56
N ASP A 549 36.12 24.74 -3.72
CA ASP A 549 36.98 24.20 -4.76
C ASP A 549 37.94 25.25 -5.31
N HIS A 550 37.47 26.47 -5.56
CA HIS A 550 38.31 27.52 -6.08
C HIS A 550 39.44 27.86 -5.11
N VAL A 551 39.10 28.11 -3.84
CA VAL A 551 40.07 28.46 -2.79
C VAL A 551 41.01 27.27 -2.49
N TYR A 552 40.49 26.05 -2.39
CA TYR A 552 41.30 24.85 -2.21
C TYR A 552 42.33 24.64 -3.33
N ASN A 553 41.94 24.87 -4.59
CA ASN A 553 42.87 24.78 -5.72
C ASN A 553 43.92 25.89 -5.69
N GLN A 554 43.57 27.11 -5.24
CA GLN A 554 44.56 28.17 -5.05
C GLN A 554 45.60 27.77 -3.99
N GLU A 555 45.16 27.20 -2.87
CA GLU A 555 46.07 26.76 -1.80
C GLU A 555 46.94 25.57 -2.22
N LEU A 556 46.39 24.61 -2.97
CA LEU A 556 47.19 23.53 -3.57
C LEU A 556 48.30 24.08 -4.48
N MET A 557 48.03 25.12 -5.26
CA MET A 557 49.02 25.77 -6.13
C MET A 557 50.09 26.55 -5.37
N ARG A 558 49.75 27.09 -4.19
CA ARG A 558 50.70 27.79 -3.29
C ARG A 558 51.56 26.81 -2.49
N SER A 559 51.05 25.62 -2.21
CA SER A 559 51.75 24.59 -1.43
C SER A 559 52.91 23.94 -2.21
N ASN A 560 54.03 23.67 -1.52
CA ASN A 560 55.18 22.99 -2.13
C ASN A 560 54.95 21.46 -2.16
N VAL A 561 55.25 20.84 -3.30
CA VAL A 561 54.91 19.42 -3.58
C VAL A 561 55.67 18.44 -2.68
N ASP A 562 56.84 18.82 -2.17
CA ASP A 562 57.68 18.02 -1.27
C ASP A 562 57.41 18.27 0.22
N ASP A 563 56.40 19.08 0.56
CA ASP A 563 56.11 19.45 1.95
C ASP A 563 55.30 18.35 2.67
N ARG A 564 55.91 17.77 3.72
CA ARG A 564 55.30 16.77 4.62
C ARG A 564 54.81 17.41 5.93
N SER A 565 54.61 18.72 5.95
CA SER A 565 54.18 19.46 7.14
C SER A 565 52.72 19.23 7.50
N THR A 566 52.33 19.72 8.68
CA THR A 566 50.94 19.80 9.17
C THR A 566 50.00 20.54 8.20
N LEU A 567 50.54 21.36 7.29
CA LEU A 567 49.78 22.02 6.22
C LEU A 567 49.22 21.00 5.22
N ARG A 568 50.01 19.98 4.87
CA ARG A 568 49.60 18.92 3.93
C ARG A 568 48.45 18.09 4.50
N GLU A 569 48.54 17.70 5.77
CA GLU A 569 47.48 16.96 6.47
C GLU A 569 46.16 17.75 6.51
N ARG A 570 46.22 19.08 6.74
CA ARG A 570 45.04 19.95 6.71
C ARG A 570 44.44 20.09 5.32
N LEU A 571 45.26 20.24 4.28
CA LEU A 571 44.78 20.27 2.90
C LEU A 571 44.13 18.93 2.51
N GLU A 572 44.67 17.80 2.95
CA GLU A 572 44.06 16.49 2.75
C GLU A 572 42.70 16.36 3.48
N GLU A 573 42.58 16.84 4.72
CA GLU A 573 41.29 16.89 5.44
C GLU A 573 40.27 17.74 4.66
N ILE A 574 40.66 18.94 4.21
CA ILE A 574 39.81 19.84 3.43
C ILE A 574 39.35 19.14 2.13
N GLY A 575 40.27 18.51 1.41
CA GLY A 575 39.96 17.74 0.20
C GLY A 575 38.98 16.59 0.44
N GLN A 576 39.10 15.88 1.57
CA GLN A 576 38.15 14.84 1.98
C GLN A 576 36.77 15.41 2.30
N LEU A 577 36.70 16.55 2.99
CA LEU A 577 35.43 17.24 3.30
C LEU A 577 34.72 17.66 2.02
N ILE A 578 35.41 18.30 1.07
CA ILE A 578 34.85 18.71 -0.23
C ILE A 578 34.39 17.48 -1.03
N LYS A 579 35.22 16.44 -1.10
CA LYS A 579 34.86 15.18 -1.78
C LYS A 579 33.60 14.57 -1.16
N ARG A 580 33.53 14.51 0.16
CA ARG A 580 32.37 13.95 0.87
C ARG A 580 31.12 14.81 0.67
N ALA A 581 31.24 16.13 0.69
CA ALA A 581 30.14 17.04 0.39
C ALA A 581 29.59 16.82 -1.02
N ARG A 582 30.46 16.61 -2.03
CA ARG A 582 30.05 16.25 -3.40
C ARG A 582 29.33 14.92 -3.49
N GLU A 583 29.80 13.89 -2.77
CA GLU A 583 29.12 12.59 -2.69
C GLU A 583 27.71 12.70 -2.10
N LEU A 584 27.54 13.58 -1.10
CA LEU A 584 26.28 13.78 -0.38
C LEU A 584 25.34 14.80 -1.03
N ARG A 585 25.79 15.56 -2.04
CA ARG A 585 25.05 16.72 -2.60
C ARG A 585 23.63 16.41 -3.06
N ASN A 586 23.41 15.18 -3.49
CA ASN A 586 22.15 14.72 -4.07
C ASN A 586 21.25 13.97 -3.07
N ARG A 587 21.72 13.77 -1.84
CA ARG A 587 21.19 12.80 -0.87
C ARG A 587 20.96 13.40 0.52
N ARG A 588 21.88 14.26 0.96
CA ARG A 588 21.88 14.94 2.27
C ARG A 588 22.40 16.36 2.10
N THR A 589 21.66 17.19 1.38
CA THR A 589 22.06 18.56 1.00
C THR A 589 22.50 19.39 2.20
N SER A 590 21.76 19.35 3.32
CA SER A 590 22.13 20.08 4.54
C SER A 590 23.44 19.60 5.16
N THR A 591 23.70 18.29 5.16
CA THR A 591 24.98 17.74 5.61
C THR A 591 26.11 18.15 4.67
N ALA A 592 25.88 18.14 3.36
CA ALA A 592 26.84 18.60 2.38
C ALA A 592 27.16 20.11 2.54
N ILE A 593 26.16 20.93 2.87
CA ILE A 593 26.35 22.36 3.20
C ILE A 593 27.26 22.49 4.42
N ALA A 594 26.93 21.81 5.53
CA ALA A 594 27.73 21.87 6.75
C ALA A 594 29.19 21.41 6.54
N LEU A 595 29.41 20.40 5.69
CA LEU A 595 30.76 19.95 5.29
C LEU A 595 31.48 21.00 4.44
N SER A 596 30.78 21.66 3.52
CA SER A 596 31.34 22.72 2.66
C SER A 596 31.70 23.96 3.48
N GLU A 597 30.84 24.38 4.42
CA GLU A 597 31.12 25.46 5.37
C GLU A 597 32.31 25.15 6.29
N ARG A 598 32.47 23.87 6.69
CA ARG A 598 33.65 23.46 7.47
C ARG A 598 34.91 23.54 6.61
N ALA A 599 34.86 23.10 5.35
CA ALA A 599 35.99 23.21 4.43
C ALA A 599 36.41 24.67 4.21
N LEU A 600 35.45 25.56 3.95
CA LEU A 600 35.69 27.00 3.80
C LEU A 600 36.31 27.62 5.06
N ARG A 601 35.79 27.30 6.25
CA ARG A 601 36.38 27.76 7.52
C ARG A 601 37.82 27.30 7.72
N LEU A 602 38.15 26.08 7.31
CA LEU A 602 39.51 25.57 7.40
C LEU A 602 40.44 26.25 6.38
N LEU A 603 39.94 26.57 5.19
CA LEU A 603 40.68 27.31 4.16
C LEU A 603 40.96 28.76 4.59
N ASP A 604 39.96 29.44 5.15
CA ASP A 604 40.08 30.80 5.69
C ASP A 604 41.16 30.86 6.80
N ALA A 605 41.15 29.88 7.71
CA ALA A 605 42.17 29.77 8.75
C ALA A 605 43.60 29.50 8.23
N LEU A 606 43.75 28.92 7.03
CA LEU A 606 45.06 28.78 6.37
C LEU A 606 45.52 30.12 5.79
N GLU A 607 44.61 30.85 5.15
CA GLU A 607 44.91 32.18 4.60
C GLU A 607 45.29 33.19 5.70
N GLU A 608 44.57 33.20 6.83
CA GLU A 608 44.93 34.03 8.00
C GLU A 608 46.33 33.69 8.55
N ALA A 609 46.65 32.39 8.65
CA ALA A 609 47.95 31.95 9.15
C ALA A 609 49.11 32.39 8.22
N ASP A 610 48.89 32.36 6.91
CA ASP A 610 49.87 32.84 5.92
C ASP A 610 50.05 34.36 5.98
N LEU A 611 48.96 35.12 6.18
CA LEU A 611 49.02 36.57 6.37
C LEU A 611 49.78 36.97 7.64
N ASP A 612 49.59 36.26 8.75
CA ASP A 612 50.31 36.51 10.00
C ASP A 612 51.79 36.10 9.93
N ALA A 613 52.09 35.00 9.23
CA ALA A 613 53.47 34.60 8.94
C ALA A 613 54.18 35.61 8.02
N GLY A 614 53.46 36.22 7.08
CA GLY A 614 53.94 37.27 6.19
C GLY A 614 54.17 38.62 6.87
N ARG A 615 53.42 38.95 7.93
CA ARG A 615 53.59 40.20 8.72
C ARG A 615 54.70 40.12 9.78
N SER A 616 55.11 38.91 10.14
CA SER A 616 56.17 38.66 11.13
C SER A 616 57.58 38.54 10.52
N ARG A 617 57.70 38.70 9.20
CA ARG A 617 58.96 38.85 8.45
C ARG A 617 59.12 40.30 8.02
#